data_AF-A0A837JD55-F1
#
_entry.id   AF-A0A837JD55-F1
#
_cell.length_a   1.000
_cell.length_b   1.000
_cell.length_c   1.000
_cell.angle_alpha   90.00
_cell.angle_beta   90.00
_cell.angle_gamma   90.00
#
_symmetry.space_group_name_H-M   'P 1'
#
loop_
_entity.id
_entity.type
_entity.pdbx_description
1 polymer ?
#
loop_
_entity_poly.entity_id
_entity_poly.type
_entity_poly.pdbx_seq_one_letter_code
_entity_poly.pdbx_strand_id
1 'polypeptide(L)'
;MKKIEVKVTLADVNDFIVVFDENEETYKLCHEINNFWSGSEGRLYDAQECIYKCVTRLIAHEIIRLQMKSSFYCGEDAAIKAFKEGIEGFPLIDGSCGIKLKYCDDFELSYLDVSFERKTIEEIVS
;
A
#
# COMPACT_ATOMS: atom_id res chain seq x y z
N MET A 1 3.17 -0.72 25.38
CA MET A 1 4.05 -1.08 24.24
C MET A 1 4.18 0.14 23.35
N LYS A 2 5.40 0.53 22.97
CA LYS A 2 5.60 1.68 22.07
C LYS A 2 5.19 1.31 20.64
N LYS A 3 4.84 2.31 19.84
CA LYS A 3 4.34 2.17 18.48
C LYS A 3 5.11 3.11 17.55
N ILE A 4 5.31 2.69 16.31
CA ILE A 4 5.90 3.49 15.24
C ILE A 4 4.82 3.71 14.19
N GLU A 5 4.52 4.95 13.86
CA GLU A 5 3.59 5.29 12.77
C GLU A 5 4.40 5.78 11.58
N VAL A 6 4.16 5.18 10.42
CA VAL A 6 4.80 5.55 9.16
C VAL A 6 3.72 5.91 8.15
N LYS A 7 3.85 7.11 7.58
CA LYS A 7 3.01 7.61 6.50
C LYS A 7 3.81 7.63 5.20
N VAL A 8 3.21 7.14 4.13
CA VAL A 8 3.67 7.38 2.75
C VAL A 8 2.60 8.13 1.98
N THR A 9 3.02 9.17 1.26
CA THR A 9 2.14 9.96 0.39
C THR A 9 2.58 9.76 -1.06
N LEU A 10 1.68 9.30 -1.91
CA LEU A 10 1.85 9.16 -3.34
C LEU A 10 1.31 10.39 -4.05
N ALA A 11 2.13 10.99 -4.91
CA ALA A 11 1.78 12.13 -5.76
C ALA A 11 1.14 13.31 -5.01
N ASP A 12 1.55 13.53 -3.76
CA ASP A 12 1.03 14.58 -2.87
C ASP A 12 -0.47 14.50 -2.54
N VAL A 13 -1.15 13.40 -2.90
CA VAL A 13 -2.61 13.28 -2.80
C VAL A 13 -3.11 11.96 -2.19
N ASN A 14 -2.32 10.89 -2.17
CA ASN A 14 -2.76 9.58 -1.71
C ASN A 14 -1.91 9.08 -0.53
N ASP A 15 -2.48 9.10 0.65
CA ASP A 15 -1.87 8.74 1.92
C ASP A 15 -2.14 7.28 2.31
N PHE A 16 -1.08 6.63 2.81
CA PHE A 16 -1.17 5.31 3.45
C PHE A 16 -0.43 5.39 4.78
N ILE A 17 -1.07 4.93 5.85
CA ILE A 17 -0.53 4.98 7.21
C ILE A 17 -0.51 3.57 7.79
N VAL A 18 0.67 3.11 8.17
CA VAL A 18 0.89 1.82 8.83
C VAL A 18 1.49 2.06 10.21
N VAL A 19 0.97 1.32 11.19
CA VAL A 19 1.45 1.34 12.58
C VAL A 19 2.12 0.02 12.89
N PHE A 20 3.31 0.11 13.47
CA PHE A 20 4.13 -1.02 13.89
C PHE A 20 4.26 -1.06 15.41
N ASP A 21 4.32 -2.26 15.97
CA ASP A 21 4.78 -2.45 17.35
C ASP A 21 6.29 -2.29 17.41
N GLU A 22 6.77 -1.44 18.33
CA GLU A 22 8.21 -1.24 18.52
C GLU A 22 8.76 -2.38 19.39
N ASN A 23 8.96 -3.55 18.79
CA ASN A 23 9.54 -4.74 19.42
C ASN A 23 10.38 -5.56 18.42
N GLU A 24 11.16 -6.51 18.94
CA GLU A 24 12.10 -7.32 18.13
C GLU A 24 11.39 -8.25 17.15
N GLU A 25 10.23 -8.80 17.50
CA GLU A 25 9.45 -9.70 16.65
C GLU A 25 8.93 -8.98 15.41
N THR A 26 8.35 -7.80 15.58
CA THR A 26 7.87 -6.95 14.49
C THR A 26 9.03 -6.48 13.62
N TYR A 27 10.17 -6.14 14.22
CA TYR A 27 11.37 -5.76 13.48
C TYR A 27 11.89 -6.90 12.58
N LYS A 28 11.96 -8.13 13.10
CA LYS A 28 12.35 -9.33 12.32
C LYS A 28 11.36 -9.62 11.20
N LEU A 29 10.06 -9.58 11.50
CA LEU A 29 9.01 -9.78 10.51
C LEU A 29 9.11 -8.75 9.37
N CYS A 30 9.42 -7.49 9.68
CA CYS A 30 9.63 -6.47 8.66
C CYS A 30 10.80 -6.78 7.73
N HIS A 31 11.89 -7.36 8.25
CA HIS A 31 13.01 -7.83 7.43
C HIS A 31 12.64 -9.04 6.58
N GLU A 32 11.85 -9.98 7.11
CA GLU A 32 11.34 -11.12 6.34
C GLU A 32 10.49 -10.65 5.14
N ILE A 33 9.57 -9.72 5.36
CA ILE A 33 8.75 -9.11 4.30
C ILE A 33 9.65 -8.44 3.25
N ASN A 34 10.63 -7.63 3.68
CA ASN A 34 11.52 -6.97 2.73
C ASN A 34 12.37 -7.97 1.94
N ASN A 35 12.83 -9.05 2.56
CA ASN A 35 13.72 -10.02 1.93
C ASN A 35 13.00 -11.07 1.08
N PHE A 36 11.66 -11.12 1.13
CA PHE A 36 10.87 -12.05 0.34
C PHE A 36 11.08 -11.83 -1.18
N TRP A 37 11.21 -10.58 -1.61
CA TRP A 37 11.44 -10.22 -3.01
C TRP A 37 12.88 -9.82 -3.28
N SER A 38 13.36 -10.05 -4.51
CA SER A 38 14.67 -9.54 -4.94
C SER A 38 14.76 -8.01 -4.84
N GLY A 39 15.98 -7.49 -4.74
CA GLY A 39 16.22 -6.04 -4.60
C GLY A 39 15.94 -5.48 -3.21
N SER A 40 15.95 -6.32 -2.17
CA SER A 40 15.68 -5.91 -0.78
C SER A 40 16.68 -4.89 -0.24
N GLU A 41 17.96 -5.02 -0.60
CA GLU A 41 19.02 -4.06 -0.25
C GLU A 41 18.77 -2.68 -0.86
N GLY A 42 18.42 -2.63 -2.16
CA GLY A 42 18.10 -1.39 -2.85
C GLY A 42 16.88 -0.69 -2.25
N ARG A 43 15.81 -1.44 -1.93
CA ARG A 43 14.63 -0.88 -1.25
C ARG A 43 14.96 -0.31 0.12
N LEU A 44 15.84 -0.96 0.88
CA LEU A 44 16.24 -0.50 2.21
C LEU A 44 17.10 0.77 2.13
N TYR A 45 18.05 0.81 1.18
CA TYR A 45 18.84 2.01 0.89
C TYR A 45 17.96 3.20 0.51
N ASP A 46 17.00 3.00 -0.41
CA ASP A 46 16.01 4.03 -0.82
C ASP A 46 15.06 4.44 0.32
N ALA A 47 14.99 3.65 1.38
CA ALA A 47 14.24 3.93 2.59
C ALA A 47 15.11 4.56 3.71
N GLN A 48 16.34 4.98 3.38
CA GLN A 48 17.32 5.54 4.33
C GLN A 48 17.60 4.57 5.48
N GLU A 49 17.80 3.29 5.17
CA GLU A 49 18.06 2.22 6.13
C GLU A 49 16.94 1.99 7.16
N CYS A 50 15.73 2.50 6.89
CA CYS A 50 14.59 2.35 7.78
C CYS A 50 13.64 1.25 7.29
N ILE A 51 13.68 0.10 7.97
CA ILE A 51 12.87 -1.06 7.57
C ILE A 51 11.36 -0.79 7.60
N TYR A 52 10.87 0.01 8.56
CA TYR A 52 9.44 0.35 8.67
C TYR A 52 8.97 1.20 7.48
N LYS A 53 9.82 2.12 6.97
CA LYS A 53 9.54 2.85 5.72
C LYS A 53 9.47 1.91 4.52
N CYS A 54 10.39 0.94 4.45
CA CYS A 54 10.42 -0.05 3.38
C CYS A 54 9.14 -0.91 3.36
N VAL A 55 8.74 -1.47 4.50
CA VAL A 55 7.54 -2.30 4.62
C VAL A 55 6.27 -1.49 4.37
N THR A 56 6.19 -0.25 4.86
CA THR A 56 5.06 0.65 4.58
C THR A 56 4.90 0.89 3.07
N ARG A 57 6.01 1.11 2.35
CA ARG A 57 6.01 1.27 0.89
C ARG A 57 5.53 -0.01 0.18
N LEU A 58 5.95 -1.19 0.63
CA LEU A 58 5.52 -2.47 0.07
C LEU A 58 4.02 -2.73 0.28
N ILE A 59 3.51 -2.45 1.49
CA ILE A 59 2.07 -2.55 1.81
C ILE A 59 1.27 -1.58 0.94
N ALA A 60 1.68 -0.31 0.85
CA ALA A 60 1.00 0.68 0.01
C ALA A 60 0.98 0.26 -1.47
N HIS A 61 2.09 -0.25 -2.00
CA HIS A 61 2.14 -0.74 -3.38
C HIS A 61 1.13 -1.86 -3.63
N GLU A 62 1.02 -2.82 -2.72
CA GLU A 62 0.08 -3.92 -2.90
C GLU A 62 -1.38 -3.46 -2.77
N ILE A 63 -1.69 -2.52 -1.86
CA ILE A 63 -3.01 -1.89 -1.79
C ILE A 63 -3.36 -1.19 -3.10
N ILE A 64 -2.43 -0.42 -3.68
CA ILE A 64 -2.62 0.23 -4.99
C ILE A 64 -2.91 -0.81 -6.07
N ARG A 65 -2.18 -1.94 -6.09
CA ARG A 65 -2.43 -3.03 -7.06
C ARG A 65 -3.82 -3.66 -6.88
N LEU A 66 -4.29 -3.80 -5.64
CA LEU A 66 -5.64 -4.32 -5.36
C LEU A 66 -6.71 -3.34 -5.86
N GLN A 67 -6.56 -2.05 -5.56
CA GLN A 67 -7.46 -1.00 -6.03
C GLN A 67 -7.49 -0.92 -7.57
N MET A 68 -6.34 -1.07 -8.23
CA MET A 68 -6.28 -1.10 -9.71
C MET A 68 -6.93 -2.34 -10.33
N LYS A 69 -7.02 -3.47 -9.61
CA LYS A 69 -7.64 -4.71 -10.12
C LYS A 69 -9.18 -4.67 -10.08
N SER A 70 -9.77 -3.78 -9.30
CA SER A 70 -11.23 -3.73 -9.12
C SER A 70 -11.70 -2.30 -8.89
N SER A 71 -12.61 -1.84 -9.76
CA SER A 71 -13.21 -0.49 -9.73
C SER A 71 -14.03 -0.20 -8.46
N PHE A 72 -14.20 -1.17 -7.56
CA PHE A 72 -14.99 -1.07 -6.33
C PHE A 72 -14.23 -1.55 -5.10
N TYR A 73 -12.92 -1.77 -5.21
CA TYR A 73 -12.12 -2.21 -4.08
C TYR A 73 -11.66 -0.99 -3.29
N CYS A 74 -12.40 -0.65 -2.23
CA CYS A 74 -12.22 0.60 -1.50
C CYS A 74 -12.00 0.40 0.01
N GLY A 75 -11.05 1.17 0.54
CA GLY A 75 -10.84 1.41 1.94
C GLY A 75 -10.02 0.37 2.70
N GLU A 76 -9.75 0.72 3.95
CA GLU A 76 -8.96 -0.06 4.91
C GLU A 76 -9.52 -1.48 5.10
N ASP A 77 -10.85 -1.61 5.25
CA ASP A 77 -11.52 -2.89 5.50
C ASP A 77 -11.36 -3.86 4.33
N ALA A 78 -11.46 -3.36 3.09
CA ALA A 78 -11.23 -4.17 1.91
C ALA A 78 -9.79 -4.66 1.90
N ALA A 79 -8.81 -3.75 2.03
CA ALA A 79 -7.39 -4.09 2.07
C ALA A 79 -7.08 -5.14 3.15
N ILE A 80 -7.52 -4.92 4.39
CA ILE A 80 -7.35 -5.88 5.50
C ILE A 80 -7.93 -7.25 5.13
N LYS A 81 -9.11 -7.29 4.50
CA LYS A 81 -9.73 -8.53 4.06
C LYS A 81 -8.89 -9.28 3.02
N ALA A 82 -8.29 -8.63 2.01
CA ALA A 82 -7.45 -9.35 1.05
C ALA A 82 -6.16 -9.88 1.68
N PHE A 83 -5.51 -9.09 2.53
CA PHE A 83 -4.33 -9.58 3.25
C PHE A 83 -4.67 -10.79 4.12
N LYS A 84 -5.87 -10.83 4.71
CA LYS A 84 -6.39 -11.99 5.44
C LYS A 84 -6.70 -13.20 4.55
N GLU A 85 -7.11 -12.97 3.30
CA GLU A 85 -7.32 -14.03 2.30
C GLU A 85 -6.01 -14.63 1.76
N GLY A 86 -4.87 -13.99 2.03
CA GLY A 86 -3.54 -14.55 1.81
C GLY A 86 -2.83 -13.96 0.61
N ILE A 87 -2.30 -12.75 0.77
CA ILE A 87 -1.38 -12.15 -0.21
C ILE A 87 0.02 -12.71 0.03
N GLU A 88 0.59 -13.30 -1.01
CA GLU A 88 1.94 -13.87 -0.96
C GLU A 88 2.99 -12.84 -0.52
N GLY A 89 3.85 -13.24 0.41
CA GLY A 89 4.93 -12.39 0.94
C GLY A 89 4.49 -11.39 2.02
N PHE A 90 3.21 -11.38 2.41
CA PHE A 90 2.71 -10.46 3.44
C PHE A 90 2.00 -11.21 4.60
N PRO A 91 2.17 -10.74 5.84
CA PRO A 91 1.35 -11.20 6.97
C PRO A 91 0.00 -10.49 6.99
N LEU A 92 -0.80 -10.80 8.01
CA LEU A 92 -1.98 -10.00 8.35
C LEU A 92 -1.56 -8.55 8.68
N ILE A 93 -2.37 -7.57 8.29
CA ILE A 93 -2.15 -6.14 8.57
C ILE A 93 -3.24 -5.57 9.49
N ASP A 94 -3.82 -6.41 10.35
CA ASP A 94 -4.86 -6.06 11.33
C ASP A 94 -4.30 -5.72 12.72
N GLY A 95 -2.97 -5.78 12.88
CA GLY A 95 -2.25 -5.58 14.14
C GLY A 95 -1.95 -6.85 14.92
N SER A 96 -2.46 -8.02 14.50
CA SER A 96 -2.28 -9.28 15.24
C SER A 96 -0.83 -9.78 15.30
N CYS A 97 0.02 -9.38 14.34
CA CYS A 97 1.46 -9.67 14.28
C CYS A 97 2.33 -8.41 14.46
N GLY A 98 1.78 -7.35 15.05
CA GLY A 98 2.49 -6.10 15.28
C GLY A 98 2.55 -5.15 14.08
N ILE A 99 1.88 -5.46 12.97
CA ILE A 99 1.73 -4.57 11.80
C ILE A 99 0.24 -4.30 11.58
N LYS A 100 -0.14 -3.02 11.55
CA LYS A 100 -1.54 -2.58 11.37
C LYS A 100 -1.65 -1.51 10.28
N LEU A 101 -2.48 -1.75 9.28
CA LEU A 101 -2.97 -0.68 8.41
C LEU A 101 -3.91 0.21 9.22
N LYS A 102 -3.53 1.47 9.40
CA LYS A 102 -4.34 2.48 10.10
C LYS A 102 -5.19 3.29 9.14
N TYR A 103 -4.67 3.53 7.93
CA TYR A 103 -5.32 4.35 6.92
C TYR A 103 -4.81 4.03 5.52
N CYS A 104 -5.68 4.08 4.52
CA CYS A 104 -5.31 4.17 3.12
C CYS A 104 -6.35 4.98 2.34
N ASP A 105 -5.89 5.89 1.49
CA ASP A 105 -6.74 6.56 0.52
C ASP A 105 -7.22 5.59 -0.57
N ASP A 106 -8.38 5.91 -1.12
CA ASP A 106 -8.92 5.28 -2.31
C ASP A 106 -8.39 5.95 -3.57
N PHE A 107 -8.00 5.12 -4.54
CA PHE A 107 -7.56 5.62 -5.84
C PHE A 107 -8.77 5.98 -6.71
N GLU A 108 -9.32 7.17 -6.49
CA GLU A 108 -10.41 7.72 -7.33
C GLU A 108 -9.93 8.84 -8.25
N LEU A 109 -10.51 8.90 -9.45
CA LEU A 109 -10.27 9.99 -10.41
C LEU A 109 -10.69 11.36 -9.87
N SER A 110 -11.60 11.40 -8.90
CA SER A 110 -12.05 12.63 -8.21
C SER A 110 -10.92 13.31 -7.43
N TYR A 111 -9.89 12.55 -7.03
CA TYR A 111 -8.73 13.04 -6.27
C TYR A 111 -7.50 13.33 -7.13
N LEU A 112 -7.58 13.07 -8.43
CA LEU A 112 -6.47 13.24 -9.38
C LEU A 112 -6.72 14.45 -10.28
N ASP A 113 -5.65 15.11 -10.68
CA ASP A 113 -5.70 16.16 -11.71
C ASP A 113 -5.98 15.51 -13.07
N VAL A 114 -7.26 15.37 -13.41
CA VAL A 114 -7.73 14.72 -14.64
C VAL A 114 -8.14 15.75 -15.68
N SER A 115 -7.60 15.63 -16.88
CA SER A 115 -8.02 16.40 -18.04
C SER A 115 -9.05 15.63 -18.87
N PHE A 116 -10.15 16.29 -19.26
CA PHE A 116 -11.16 15.71 -20.13
C PHE A 116 -11.03 16.26 -21.56
N GLU A 117 -11.07 15.37 -22.56
CA GLU A 117 -11.22 15.73 -23.97
C GLU A 117 -12.49 15.07 -24.53
N ARG A 118 -13.31 15.84 -25.28
CA ARG A 118 -14.53 15.35 -25.93
C ARG A 118 -14.50 15.68 -27.42
N LYS A 119 -14.63 14.65 -28.26
CA LYS A 119 -14.76 14.77 -29.72
C LYS A 119 -16.09 14.15 -30.18
N THR A 120 -16.82 14.85 -31.04
CA THR A 120 -17.98 14.26 -31.76
C THR A 120 -17.47 13.51 -32.97
N ILE A 121 -17.94 12.27 -33.17
CA ILE A 121 -17.61 11.44 -34.34
C ILE A 121 -18.92 11.19 -35.09
N GLU A 122 -18.93 11.43 -36.40
CA GLU A 122 -20.06 11.08 -37.28
C GLU A 122 -19.84 9.65 -37.81
N GLU A 123 -20.79 8.73 -37.56
CA GLU A 123 -20.78 7.40 -38.17
C GLU A 123 -21.19 7.52 -39.65
N ILE A 124 -20.28 7.15 -40.57
CA ILE A 124 -20.64 6.95 -41.98
C ILE A 124 -21.28 5.57 -42.09
N VAL A 125 -22.60 5.52 -42.17
CA VAL A 125 -23.33 4.28 -42.47
C VAL A 125 -23.17 4.00 -43.97
N SER A 126 -22.39 2.97 -44.32
CA SER A 126 -22.21 2.47 -45.69
C SER A 126 -23.37 1.58 -46.12
#